data_AF-A0A0C9X437-F1
#
_entry.id   AF-A0A0C9X437-F1
#
_cell.length_a   1.000
_cell.length_b   1.000
_cell.length_c   1.000
_cell.angle_alpha   90.00
_cell.angle_beta   90.00
_cell.angle_gamma   90.00
#
_symmetry.space_group_name_H-M   'P 1'
#
loop_
_entity.id
_entity.type
_entity.pdbx_description
1 polymer ?
#
loop_
_entity_poly.entity_id
_entity_poly.type
_entity_poly.pdbx_seq_one_letter_code
_entity_poly.pdbx_strand_id
1 'polypeptide(L)'
;MQQVNTCESRHDALVRAATRSTQGYAVSGVVVVICLRHCRARDLQVGEKYCNVDFIVLAALVGVTLLRIVLTYDIACQWLKNFRKHMDEFPPEM
;
A
#
# COMPACT_ATOMS: atom_id res chain seq x y z
N MET A 1 11.53 2.98 -3.95
CA MET A 1 12.37 3.28 -2.75
C MET A 1 12.05 2.28 -1.63
N GLN A 2 13.02 1.87 -0.81
CA GLN A 2 12.77 1.00 0.35
C GLN A 2 12.38 1.86 1.56
N GLN A 3 11.11 1.81 1.99
CA GLN A 3 10.66 2.46 3.23
C GLN A 3 11.06 1.60 4.44
N VAL A 4 11.80 2.20 5.38
CA VAL A 4 12.19 1.55 6.64
C VAL A 4 10.99 1.50 7.57
N ASN A 5 10.71 0.32 8.13
CA ASN A 5 9.66 0.16 9.13
C ASN A 5 10.13 0.79 10.44
N THR A 6 9.38 1.78 10.92
CA THR A 6 9.62 2.51 12.19
C THR A 6 8.68 2.04 13.30
N CYS A 7 7.83 1.05 13.04
CA CYS A 7 6.98 0.42 14.04
C CYS A 7 7.76 -0.70 14.74
N GLU A 8 7.73 -0.73 16.06
CA GLU A 8 8.19 -1.90 16.82
C GLU A 8 7.15 -3.03 16.86
N SER A 9 5.94 -2.80 16.33
CA SER A 9 4.91 -3.83 16.25
C SER A 9 5.30 -4.96 15.29
N ARG A 10 5.07 -6.20 15.74
CA ARG A 10 5.31 -7.44 14.97
C ARG A 10 4.05 -7.96 14.26
N HIS A 11 3.12 -7.08 13.89
CA HIS A 11 1.96 -7.49 13.10
C HIS A 11 2.40 -8.22 11.82
N ASP A 12 1.73 -9.32 11.48
CA ASP A 12 2.12 -10.21 10.40
C ASP A 12 2.20 -9.47 9.05
N ALA A 13 1.29 -8.51 8.82
CA ALA A 13 1.31 -7.65 7.64
C ALA A 13 2.59 -6.79 7.54
N LEU A 14 3.09 -6.26 8.67
CA LEU A 14 4.32 -5.47 8.71
C LEU A 14 5.57 -6.34 8.52
N VAL A 15 5.57 -7.53 9.12
CA VAL A 15 6.67 -8.51 8.98
C VAL A 15 6.74 -8.99 7.53
N ARG A 16 5.62 -9.38 6.93
CA ARG A 16 5.55 -9.78 5.51
C ARG A 16 5.94 -8.67 4.55
N ALA A 17 5.56 -7.42 4.84
CA ALA A 17 5.99 -6.27 4.05
C ALA A 17 7.50 -5.98 4.16
N ALA A 18 8.10 -6.29 5.31
CA ALA A 18 9.54 -6.12 5.52
C ALA A 18 10.36 -7.27 4.90
N THR A 19 9.79 -8.48 4.85
CA THR A 19 10.41 -9.70 4.30
C THR A 19 10.65 -9.57 2.81
N ARG A 20 11.91 -9.71 2.39
CA ARG A 20 12.32 -9.57 0.99
C ARG A 20 11.87 -10.75 0.10
N SER A 21 11.72 -11.94 0.68
CA SER A 21 11.25 -13.12 -0.04
C SER A 21 10.86 -14.22 0.96
N THR A 22 9.74 -14.89 0.70
CA THR A 22 9.33 -16.09 1.42
C THR A 22 9.36 -17.25 0.43
N GLN A 23 10.28 -18.21 0.63
CA GLN A 23 10.44 -19.34 -0.29
C GLN A 23 9.13 -20.13 -0.40
N GLY A 24 8.63 -20.30 -1.62
CA GLY A 24 7.38 -21.02 -1.91
C GLY A 24 6.11 -20.17 -2.03
N TYR A 25 6.17 -18.85 -1.79
CA TYR A 25 5.03 -17.95 -2.01
C TYR A 25 5.24 -17.07 -3.25
N ALA A 26 4.24 -17.01 -4.12
CA ALA A 26 4.24 -16.11 -5.30
C ALA A 26 3.83 -14.67 -4.95
N VAL A 27 3.09 -14.48 -3.86
CA VAL A 27 2.56 -13.19 -3.40
C VAL A 27 2.76 -13.05 -1.89
N SER A 28 3.05 -11.84 -1.42
CA SER A 28 3.26 -11.56 0.02
C SER A 28 1.95 -11.24 0.75
N GLY A 29 0.94 -10.78 0.02
CA GLY A 29 -0.39 -10.45 0.53
C GLY A 29 -1.28 -9.89 -0.58
N VAL A 30 -2.47 -9.41 -0.23
CA VAL A 30 -3.40 -8.73 -1.14
C VAL A 30 -3.80 -7.40 -0.52
N VAL A 31 -3.81 -6.34 -1.33
CA VAL A 31 -4.35 -5.04 -0.94
C VAL A 31 -5.70 -4.84 -1.62
N VAL A 32 -6.68 -4.36 -0.85
CA VAL A 32 -8.03 -4.10 -1.33
C VAL A 32 -8.42 -2.68 -0.96
N VAL A 33 -8.91 -1.94 -1.95
CA VAL A 33 -9.45 -0.58 -1.79
C VAL A 33 -10.93 -0.64 -2.13
N ILE A 34 -11.76 -0.33 -1.14
CA ILE A 34 -13.22 -0.26 -1.27
C ILE A 34 -13.65 1.16 -0.99
N CYS A 35 -14.32 1.77 -1.96
CA CYS A 35 -15.07 3.01 -1.78
C CYS A 35 -16.53 2.76 -2.19
N LEU A 36 -17.41 3.74 -1.98
CA LEU A 36 -18.84 3.61 -2.28
C LEU A 36 -19.14 3.23 -3.76
N ARG A 37 -18.19 3.46 -4.68
CA ARG A 37 -18.36 3.26 -6.13
C ARG A 37 -17.41 2.23 -6.74
N HIS A 38 -16.30 1.90 -6.08
CA HIS A 38 -15.25 1.05 -6.65
C HIS A 38 -14.74 0.05 -5.62
N CYS A 39 -14.53 -1.18 -6.08
CA CYS A 39 -13.75 -2.20 -5.37
C CYS A 39 -12.57 -2.57 -6.26
N ARG A 40 -11.35 -2.34 -5.78
CA ARG A 40 -10.11 -2.71 -6.48
C ARG A 40 -9.29 -3.59 -5.58
N ALA A 41 -8.78 -4.70 -6.11
CA ALA A 41 -7.87 -5.59 -5.41
C ALA A 41 -6.60 -5.80 -6.24
N ARG A 42 -5.45 -5.91 -5.59
CA ARG A 42 -4.18 -6.21 -6.25
C ARG A 42 -3.29 -7.05 -5.35
N ASP A 43 -2.62 -8.01 -5.96
CA ASP A 43 -1.64 -8.83 -5.28
C ASP A 43 -0.38 -8.01 -4.96
N LEU A 44 0.13 -8.22 -3.75
CA LEU A 44 1.37 -7.62 -3.29
C LEU A 44 2.53 -8.52 -3.74
N GLN A 45 3.30 -8.04 -4.71
CA GLN A 45 4.44 -8.78 -5.24
C GLN A 45 5.47 -9.01 -4.13
N VAL A 46 6.10 -10.20 -4.15
CA VAL A 46 7.11 -10.56 -3.17
C VAL A 46 8.32 -9.65 -3.35
N GLY A 47 8.70 -8.94 -2.28
CA GLY A 47 9.84 -8.03 -2.28
C GLY A 47 9.56 -6.61 -2.77
N GLU A 48 8.40 -6.35 -3.41
CA GLU A 48 7.99 -4.99 -3.76
C GLU A 48 7.22 -4.33 -2.63
N LYS A 49 7.82 -3.24 -2.13
CA LYS A 49 7.37 -2.49 -0.97
C LYS A 49 6.57 -1.29 -1.43
N TYR A 50 5.31 -1.25 -1.01
CA TYR A 50 4.41 -0.10 -1.10
C TYR A 50 4.01 0.39 -2.49
N CYS A 51 4.80 0.21 -3.56
CA CYS A 51 4.44 0.66 -4.91
C CYS A 51 3.09 0.09 -5.40
N ASN A 52 2.77 -1.17 -5.08
CA ASN A 52 1.45 -1.74 -5.40
C ASN A 52 0.32 -1.11 -4.58
N VAL A 53 0.61 -0.70 -3.34
CA VAL A 53 -0.33 0.02 -2.48
C VAL A 53 -0.53 1.45 -3.00
N ASP A 54 0.55 2.13 -3.36
CA ASP A 54 0.53 3.45 -4.00
C ASP A 54 -0.33 3.42 -5.24
N PHE A 55 -0.05 2.48 -6.14
CA PHE A 55 -0.80 2.33 -7.38
C PHE A 55 -2.30 2.10 -7.11
N ILE A 56 -2.67 1.12 -6.28
CA ILE A 56 -4.09 0.80 -6.11
C ILE A 56 -4.86 1.91 -5.39
N VAL A 57 -4.24 2.54 -4.39
CA VAL A 57 -4.88 3.61 -3.60
C VAL A 57 -4.98 4.86 -4.45
N LEU A 58 -3.90 5.30 -5.08
CA LEU A 58 -3.90 6.51 -5.89
C LEU A 58 -4.77 6.33 -7.13
N ALA A 59 -4.70 5.20 -7.82
CA ALA A 59 -5.60 4.92 -8.95
C ALA A 59 -7.08 4.86 -8.54
N ALA A 60 -7.40 4.48 -7.30
CA ALA A 60 -8.77 4.54 -6.79
C ALA A 60 -9.20 5.98 -6.41
N LEU A 61 -8.25 6.88 -6.16
CA LEU A 61 -8.46 8.29 -5.84
C LEU A 61 -8.48 9.20 -7.09
N VAL A 62 -7.88 8.78 -8.21
CA VAL A 62 -7.91 9.52 -9.48
C VAL A 62 -9.37 9.82 -9.87
N GLY A 63 -9.67 11.10 -10.08
CA GLY A 63 -11.02 11.56 -10.46
C GLY A 63 -12.05 11.59 -9.33
N VAL A 64 -11.66 11.32 -8.08
CA VAL A 64 -12.57 11.33 -6.92
C VAL A 64 -12.19 12.45 -5.95
N THR A 65 -13.13 13.37 -5.69
CA THR A 65 -12.98 14.37 -4.63
C THR A 65 -13.52 13.80 -3.32
N LEU A 66 -12.64 13.44 -2.39
CA LEU A 66 -13.02 12.93 -1.07
C LEU A 66 -12.71 13.97 0.00
N LEU A 67 -13.69 14.24 0.88
CA LEU A 67 -13.49 15.08 2.06
C LEU A 67 -12.66 14.37 3.15
N ARG A 68 -12.65 13.04 3.14
CA ARG A 68 -11.92 12.22 4.11
C ARG A 68 -11.56 10.85 3.53
N ILE A 69 -10.31 10.45 3.72
CA ILE A 69 -9.82 9.10 3.42
C ILE A 69 -9.43 8.46 4.75
N VAL A 70 -9.99 7.28 5.05
CA VAL A 70 -9.62 6.51 6.25
C VAL A 70 -9.02 5.20 5.77
N LEU A 71 -7.75 4.97 6.09
CA LEU A 71 -7.04 3.74 5.78
C LEU A 71 -6.77 3.01 7.10
N THR A 72 -7.47 1.91 7.34
CA THR A 72 -7.49 1.20 8.64
C THR A 72 -6.61 -0.05 8.69
N TYR A 73 -5.72 -0.28 7.73
CA TYR A 73 -4.95 -1.51 7.64
C TYR A 73 -3.58 -1.41 8.36
N ASP A 74 -3.09 -2.50 8.93
CA ASP A 74 -1.80 -2.53 9.67
C ASP A 74 -0.62 -2.05 8.83
N ILE A 75 -0.59 -2.41 7.53
CA ILE A 75 0.44 -1.92 6.60
C ILE A 75 0.33 -0.41 6.36
N ALA A 76 -0.88 0.14 6.48
CA ALA A 76 -1.17 1.55 6.24
C ALA A 76 -0.56 2.42 7.35
N CYS A 77 -0.42 1.92 8.57
CA CYS A 77 0.23 2.64 9.67
C CYS A 77 1.65 3.13 9.31
N GLN A 78 2.42 2.29 8.60
CA GLN A 78 3.75 2.70 8.12
C GLN A 78 3.66 3.45 6.80
N TRP A 79 2.86 2.96 5.86
CA TRP A 79 2.72 3.56 4.54
C TRP A 79 2.24 5.02 4.59
N LEU A 80 1.23 5.30 5.41
CA LEU A 80 0.59 6.60 5.55
C LEU A 80 1.56 7.70 6.00
N LYS A 81 2.62 7.34 6.76
CA LYS A 81 3.66 8.28 7.18
C LYS A 81 4.36 8.96 6.00
N ASN A 82 4.50 8.24 4.88
CA ASN A 82 5.14 8.74 3.67
C ASN A 82 4.14 9.02 2.55
N PHE A 83 2.83 9.04 2.83
CA PHE A 83 1.79 9.18 1.81
C PHE A 83 1.97 10.42 0.93
N ARG A 84 2.35 11.56 1.52
CA ARG A 84 2.62 12.79 0.74
C ARG A 84 3.74 12.59 -0.28
N LYS A 85 4.84 11.96 0.15
CA LYS A 85 5.96 11.65 -0.73
C LYS A 85 5.56 10.68 -1.83
N HIS A 86 4.72 9.69 -1.52
CA HIS A 86 4.18 8.76 -2.52
C HIS A 86 3.28 9.47 -3.55
N MET A 87 2.49 10.47 -3.14
CA MET A 87 1.73 11.30 -4.07
C MET A 87 2.63 12.14 -4.97
N ASP A 88 3.69 12.74 -4.41
CA ASP A 88 4.63 13.57 -5.17
C ASP A 88 5.47 12.74 -6.17
N GLU A 89 5.81 11.49 -5.80
CA GLU A 89 6.52 10.55 -6.67
C GLU A 89 5.60 9.82 -7.66
N PHE A 90 4.28 9.99 -7.54
CA PHE A 90 3.33 9.31 -8.42
C PHE A 90 3.37 9.93 -9.83
N PRO A 91 3.45 9.12 -10.90
CA PRO A 91 3.49 9.64 -12.25
C PRO A 91 2.28 10.52 -12.56
N PRO A 92 2.46 11.72 -13.14
CA PRO A 92 1.35 12.59 -13.54
C PRO A 92 0.59 12.05 -14.76
N GLU A 93 1.05 10.95 -15.35
CA GLU A 93 0.56 10.38 -16.62
C GLU A 93 -0.63 9.42 -16.45
N MET A 94 -1.27 9.38 -15.27
CA MET A 94 -2.41 8.49 -14.97
C MET A 94 -3.76 9.20 -14.93
#